data_AF-A0A962MGX2-F1
#
_entry.id   AF-A0A962MGX2-F1
#
_cell.length_a   1.000
_cell.length_b   1.000
_cell.length_c   1.000
_cell.angle_alpha   90.00
_cell.angle_beta   90.00
_cell.angle_gamma   90.00
#
_symmetry.space_group_name_H-M   'P 1'
#
loop_
_entity.id
_entity.type
_entity.pdbx_description
1 polymer ?
#
loop_
_entity_poly.entity_id
_entity_poly.type
_entity_poly.pdbx_seq_one_letter_code
_entity_poly.pdbx_strand_id
1 'polypeptide(L)' 'LDEHFRDALRRLITYMMEDPRTIGQAIDVLFIVKALERIGDHAKNIAEYIVFLVKGKDIRHLSAKAAQDIVEGH' A
#
# COMPACT_ATOMS: atom_id res chain seq x y z
N LEU A 1 6.74 -0.68 -3.29
CA LEU A 1 5.94 0.09 -4.27
C LEU A 1 6.68 1.35 -4.70
N ASP A 2 7.13 2.14 -3.73
CA ASP A 2 7.81 3.42 -3.94
C ASP A 2 9.19 3.33 -4.64
N GLU A 3 9.91 2.21 -4.45
CA GLU A 3 11.16 1.93 -5.15
C GLU A 3 10.93 1.60 -6.63
N HIS A 4 10.00 0.69 -6.93
CA HIS A 4 9.62 0.35 -8.30
C HIS A 4 9.07 1.55 -9.08
N PHE A 5 8.38 2.47 -8.40
CA PHE A 5 7.92 3.72 -9.01
C PHE A 5 9.09 4.59 -9.47
N ARG A 6 10.12 4.74 -8.62
CA ARG A 6 11.34 5.49 -8.96
C ARG A 6 12.12 4.85 -10.10
N ASP A 7 12.18 3.52 -10.15
CA ASP A 7 12.84 2.81 -11.24
C ASP A 7 12.07 2.93 -12.57
N ALA A 8 10.74 2.84 -12.54
CA ALA A 8 9.90 3.07 -13.71
C ALA A 8 10.07 4.50 -14.25
N LEU A 9 10.13 5.50 -13.37
CA LEU A 9 10.40 6.89 -13.74
C LEU A 9 11.74 7.07 -14.45
N ARG A 10 12.83 6.50 -13.91
CA ARG A 10 14.14 6.59 -14.57
C ARG A 10 14.12 5.98 -15.97
N ARG A 11 13.49 4.80 -16.13
CA ARG A 11 13.38 4.14 -17.43
C ARG A 11 12.56 4.95 -18.43
N LEU A 12 11.46 5.55 -17.98
CA LEU A 12 10.64 6.44 -18.81
C LEU A 12 11.43 7.69 -19.24
N ILE A 13 12.23 8.28 -18.36
CA ILE A 13 13.09 9.43 -18.69
C ILE A 13 14.13 9.03 -19.76
N THR A 14 14.81 7.89 -19.60
CA THR A 14 15.76 7.41 -20.61
C THR A 14 15.07 7.18 -21.95
N TYR A 15 13.90 6.55 -21.96
CA TYR A 15 13.10 6.33 -23.18
C TYR A 15 12.71 7.65 -23.87
N MET A 16 12.32 8.66 -23.09
CA MET A 16 12.01 10.00 -23.60
C MET A 16 13.26 10.72 -24.17
N MET A 17 14.44 10.47 -23.60
CA MET A 17 15.70 11.02 -24.10
C MET A 17 16.17 10.36 -25.39
N GLU A 18 15.87 9.08 -25.60
CA GLU A 18 16.18 8.35 -26.84
C GLU A 18 15.33 8.84 -28.02
N ASP A 19 14.05 9.17 -27.79
CA ASP A 19 13.18 9.79 -28.78
C ASP A 19 12.19 10.77 -28.14
N PRO A 20 12.39 12.10 -28.28
CA PRO A 20 11.51 13.11 -27.71
C PRO A 20 10.04 13.03 -28.16
N ARG A 21 9.75 12.37 -29.30
CA ARG A 21 8.37 12.18 -29.76
C ARG A 21 7.57 11.24 -28.85
N THR A 22 8.25 10.47 -28.01
CA THR A 22 7.64 9.51 -27.07
C THR A 22 7.17 10.16 -25.77
N ILE A 23 7.50 11.44 -25.51
CA ILE A 23 7.18 12.13 -24.25
C ILE A 23 5.70 12.05 -23.88
N GLY A 24 4.80 12.26 -24.85
CA GLY A 24 3.36 12.18 -24.60
C GLY A 24 2.93 10.79 -24.10
N GLN A 25 3.35 9.74 -24.80
CA GLN A 25 3.04 8.35 -24.42
C GLN A 25 3.65 7.98 -23.06
N ALA A 26 4.87 8.46 -22.79
CA ALA A 26 5.55 8.20 -21.53
C ALA A 26 4.85 8.89 -20.34
N ILE A 27 4.26 10.06 -20.55
CA ILE A 27 3.41 10.75 -19.56
C ILE A 27 2.12 9.95 -19.30
N ASP A 28 1.47 9.40 -20.33
CA ASP A 28 0.27 8.57 -20.16
C ASP A 28 0.58 7.32 -19.30
N VAL A 29 1.70 6.66 -19.56
CA VAL A 29 2.18 5.53 -18.75
C VAL A 29 2.44 5.97 -17.31
N LEU A 30 3.05 7.14 -17.10
CA LEU A 30 3.28 7.66 -15.75
C LEU A 30 1.96 7.86 -14.98
N PHE A 31 0.91 8.39 -15.62
CA PHE A 31 -0.40 8.54 -14.99
C PHE A 31 -1.03 7.20 -14.60
N ILE A 32 -0.88 6.17 -15.45
CA ILE A 32 -1.35 4.81 -15.16
C ILE A 32 -0.63 4.25 -13.92
N VAL A 33 0.70 4.37 -13.87
CA VAL A 33 1.48 3.88 -12.73
C VAL A 33 1.09 4.62 -11.43
N LYS A 34 0.89 5.94 -11.49
CA LYS A 34 0.38 6.75 -10.37
C LYS A 34 -1.04 6.35 -9.93
N ALA A 35 -1.89 5.90 -10.84
CA ALA A 35 -3.21 5.39 -10.49
C ALA A 35 -3.12 4.05 -9.75
N LEU A 36 -2.26 3.15 -10.23
CA LEU A 36 -2.01 1.85 -9.59
C LEU A 36 -1.44 2.01 -8.18
N GLU A 37 -0.54 2.97 -7.97
CA GLU A 37 0.01 3.26 -6.63
C GLU A 37 -1.07 3.68 -5.64
N ARG A 38 -1.95 4.62 -6.02
CA ARG A 38 -3.11 5.01 -5.21
C ARG A 38 -4.06 3.87 -4.89
N ILE A 39 -4.32 2.97 -5.86
CA ILE A 39 -5.14 1.78 -5.65
C ILE A 39 -4.48 0.86 -4.61
N GLY A 40 -3.17 0.64 -4.74
CA GLY A 40 -2.39 -0.16 -3.78
C GLY A 40 -2.44 0.40 -2.36
N ASP A 41 -2.30 1.72 -2.21
CA ASP A 41 -2.39 2.38 -0.91
C ASP A 41 -3.80 2.27 -0.30
N HIS A 42 -4.86 2.44 -1.10
CA HIS A 42 -6.22 2.24 -0.61
C HIS A 42 -6.48 0.78 -0.21
N ALA A 43 -6.00 -0.18 -0.98
CA ALA A 43 -6.11 -1.59 -0.64
C ALA A 43 -5.38 -1.92 0.67
N LYS A 44 -4.19 -1.33 0.89
CA LYS A 44 -3.44 -1.46 2.14
C LYS A 44 -4.24 -0.89 3.32
N ASN A 45 -4.78 0.32 3.19
CA ASN A 45 -5.58 0.94 4.25
C ASN A 45 -6.81 0.09 4.63
N ILE A 46 -7.49 -0.50 3.64
CA ILE A 46 -8.62 -1.41 3.88
C ILE A 46 -8.16 -2.69 4.59
N ALA A 47 -7.05 -3.28 4.15
CA ALA A 47 -6.51 -4.48 4.78
C ALA A 47 -6.11 -4.23 6.24
N GLU A 48 -5.46 -3.10 6.53
CA GLU A 48 -5.12 -2.68 7.89
C GLU A 48 -6.37 -2.52 8.77
N TYR A 49 -7.44 -1.91 8.22
CA TYR A 49 -8.71 -1.76 8.91
C TYR A 49 -9.36 -3.12 9.24
N ILE A 50 -9.35 -4.07 8.29
CA ILE A 50 -9.87 -5.44 8.53
C ILE A 50 -9.05 -6.15 9.60
N VAL A 51 -7.72 -6.08 9.55
CA VAL A 51 -6.83 -6.68 10.56
C VAL A 51 -7.13 -6.10 11.95
N PHE A 52 -7.33 -4.79 12.04
CA PHE A 52 -7.72 -4.13 13.28
C PHE A 52 -9.09 -4.61 13.79
N LEU A 53 -10.09 -4.70 12.92
CA LEU A 53 -11.43 -5.19 13.26
C LEU A 53 -11.42 -6.63 13.79
N VAL A 54 -10.66 -7.52 13.15
CA VAL A 54 -10.55 -8.93 13.55
C VAL A 54 -9.83 -9.06 14.89
N LYS A 55 -8.64 -8.45 15.03
CA LYS A 55 -7.89 -8.44 16.31
C LYS A 55 -8.71 -7.80 17.43
N GLY A 56 -9.42 -6.72 17.13
CA GLY A 56 -10.31 -6.06 18.09
C GLY A 56 -11.53 -6.89 18.46
N LYS A 57 -12.07 -7.74 17.57
CA LYS A 57 -13.11 -8.72 17.92
C LYS A 57 -12.55 -9.84 18.79
N ASP A 58 -11.36 -10.33 18.47
CA ASP A 58 -10.66 -11.36 19.24
C ASP A 58 -10.44 -10.89 20.70
N ILE A 59 -9.89 -9.68 20.89
CA ILE A 59 -9.71 -9.08 22.23
C ILE A 59 -11.04 -8.95 22.99
N ARG A 60 -12.13 -8.60 22.31
CA ARG A 60 -13.47 -8.48 22.92
C ARG A 60 -14.15 -9.82 23.20
N HIS A 61 -13.65 -10.92 22.64
CA HIS A 61 -14.21 -12.28 22.80
C HIS A 61 -13.27 -13.23 23.55
N LEU A 62 -12.07 -12.80 23.93
CA LEU A 62 -11.36 -13.37 25.06
C LEU A 62 -12.32 -13.35 26.24
N SER A 63 -12.67 -14.53 26.76
CA SER A 63 -13.50 -14.65 27.96
C SER A 63 -12.94 -13.70 29.02
N ALA A 64 -13.80 -13.03 29.79
CA ALA A 64 -13.37 -12.08 30.84
C ALA A 64 -12.28 -12.66 31.76
N LYS A 65 -12.26 -14.00 31.91
CA LYS A 65 -11.24 -14.78 32.62
C LYS A 65 -9.84 -14.75 31.97
N ALA A 66 -9.75 -14.87 30.64
CA ALA A 66 -8.48 -14.76 29.89
C ALA A 66 -7.98 -13.31 29.78
N ALA A 67 -8.91 -12.34 29.78
CA ALA A 67 -8.55 -10.92 29.82
C ALA A 67 -8.01 -10.49 31.21
N GLN A 68 -8.50 -11.09 32.30
CA GLN A 68 -7.98 -10.88 33.66
C GLN A 68 -6.57 -11.45 33.85
N ASP A 69 -6.29 -12.66 33.32
CA ASP A 69 -4.96 -13.27 33.42
C ASP A 69 -3.85 -12.46 32.71
N ILE A 70 -4.19 -11.72 31.64
CA ILE A 70 -3.26 -10.83 30.92
C ILE A 70 -3.01 -9.50 31.70
N VAL A 71 -3.95 -9.07 32.53
CA VAL A 71 -3.85 -7.81 33.30
C VAL A 71 -3.27 -8.04 34.69
N GLU A 72 -3.43 -9.24 35.27
CA GLU A 72 -2.91 -9.60 36.61
C GLU A 72 -1.56 -10.34 36.57
N GLY A 73 -1.10 -10.81 35.40
CA GLY A 73 0.19 -11.48 35.24
C GLY A 73 1.31 -10.59 34.68
N HIS A 74 2.16 -10.07 35.57
CA HIS A 74 3.54 -9.54 35.38
C HIS A 74 3.90 -8.81 34.07
#